data_AF-A0A3D3BPC8-F1
#
_entry.id   AF-A0A3D3BPC8-F1
#
_cell.length_a   1.000
_cell.length_b   1.000
_cell.length_c   1.000
_cell.angle_alpha   90.00
_cell.angle_beta   90.00
_cell.angle_gamma   90.00
#
_symmetry.space_group_name_H-M   'P 1'
#
loop_
_entity.id
_entity.type
_entity.pdbx_description
1 polymer ?
#
loop_
_entity_poly.entity_id
_entity_poly.type
_entity_poly.pdbx_seq_one_letter_code
_entity_poly.pdbx_strand_id
1 'polypeptide(L)'
;MHTSPGLRHALVRVAPFVGIATSLVVIWWIVMGPIMGSDPWTGFRLYFANDQLSYARIATNVANGGPWFSEPFTHTGTSYYPSLWYFTIGLFSAATGLSVPTGWTVLGVGLVSVTIALFAITAWKLSGRWWATITPALAITAGTSSSLLQGPNFEGFWQTRLDHHAVLWGPFATLFTLNAEVAALSLAALGLLAFLLASLPKPMRPLPLLLTAGLLIGITANIQTYTFLTGLFLLATWGTVLVLLRERSKRLVVSTSIVLAAALLSG
;
A
#
# COMPACT_ATOMS: atom_id res chain seq x y z
N MET A 1 8.08 -30.63 29.73
CA MET A 1 8.94 -29.48 30.11
C MET A 1 8.07 -28.37 30.68
N HIS A 2 8.09 -28.15 31.99
CA HIS A 2 7.39 -27.02 32.62
C HIS A 2 8.26 -25.77 32.46
N THR A 3 7.85 -24.84 31.59
CA THR A 3 8.49 -23.53 31.49
C THR A 3 8.17 -22.72 32.74
N SER A 4 9.18 -22.03 33.29
CA SER A 4 8.98 -21.21 34.49
C SER A 4 7.98 -20.08 34.20
N PRO A 5 7.16 -19.66 35.18
CA PRO A 5 6.17 -18.59 35.01
C PRO A 5 6.76 -17.27 34.48
N GLY A 6 8.02 -16.97 34.85
CA GLY A 6 8.77 -15.81 34.38
C GLY A 6 9.18 -15.93 32.91
N LEU A 7 9.64 -17.12 32.48
CA LEU A 7 9.96 -17.39 31.07
C LEU A 7 8.71 -17.30 30.19
N ARG A 8 7.57 -17.82 30.67
CA ARG A 8 6.29 -17.71 29.95
C ARG A 8 5.85 -16.25 29.78
N HIS A 9 6.01 -15.41 30.80
CA HIS A 9 5.69 -13.98 30.71
C HIS A 9 6.63 -13.23 29.76
N ALA A 10 7.93 -13.53 29.79
CA ALA A 10 8.90 -12.93 28.88
C ALA A 10 8.60 -13.31 27.41
N LEU A 11 8.32 -14.59 27.14
CA LEU A 11 8.00 -15.09 25.80
C LEU A 11 6.72 -14.45 25.24
N VAL A 12 5.67 -14.27 26.05
CA VAL A 12 4.42 -13.61 25.62
C VAL A 12 4.65 -12.13 25.27
N ARG A 13 5.60 -11.46 25.94
CA ARG A 13 5.95 -10.06 25.65
C ARG A 13 6.84 -9.90 24.41
N VAL A 14 7.74 -10.85 24.17
CA VAL A 14 8.72 -10.77 23.06
C VAL A 14 8.15 -11.31 21.74
N ALA A 15 7.31 -12.35 21.77
CA ALA A 15 6.79 -13.00 20.58
C ALA A 15 6.12 -12.07 19.54
N PRO A 16 5.35 -11.03 19.92
CA PRO A 16 4.78 -10.10 18.96
C PRO A 16 5.84 -9.27 18.21
N PHE A 17 6.91 -8.87 18.89
CA PHE A 17 8.01 -8.14 18.24
C PHE A 17 8.78 -9.02 17.27
N VAL A 18 9.00 -10.29 17.64
CA VAL A 18 9.59 -11.30 16.74
C VAL A 18 8.70 -11.50 15.51
N GLY A 19 7.39 -11.61 15.69
CA GLY A 19 6.46 -11.75 14.57
C GLY A 19 6.43 -10.53 13.65
N ILE A 20 6.43 -9.31 14.20
CA ILE A 20 6.55 -8.06 13.40
C ILE A 20 7.88 -8.03 12.64
N ALA A 21 9.00 -8.31 13.30
CA ALA A 21 10.32 -8.34 12.67
C ALA A 21 10.37 -9.39 11.55
N THR A 22 9.80 -10.58 11.77
CA THR A 22 9.70 -11.64 10.77
C THR A 22 8.89 -11.17 9.56
N SER A 23 7.72 -10.55 9.78
CA SER A 23 6.89 -9.98 8.72
C SER A 23 7.65 -8.96 7.87
N LEU A 24 8.41 -8.07 8.51
CA LEU A 24 9.21 -7.06 7.81
C LEU A 24 10.36 -7.69 7.01
N VAL A 25 11.10 -8.62 7.62
CA VAL A 25 12.22 -9.32 6.96
C VAL A 25 11.74 -10.09 5.74
N VAL A 26 10.63 -10.83 5.84
CA VAL A 26 10.05 -11.58 4.72
C VAL A 26 9.70 -10.62 3.58
N ILE A 27 9.11 -9.47 3.89
CA ILE A 27 8.64 -8.53 2.86
C ILE A 27 9.81 -7.78 2.23
N TRP A 28 10.82 -7.42 3.02
CA TRP A 28 12.05 -6.86 2.49
C TRP A 28 12.74 -7.86 1.57
N TRP A 29 12.83 -9.12 1.97
CA TRP A 29 13.37 -10.16 1.11
C TRP A 29 12.59 -10.26 -0.21
N ILE A 30 11.26 -10.22 -0.17
CA ILE A 30 10.40 -10.28 -1.37
C ILE A 30 10.55 -9.04 -2.28
N VAL A 31 10.57 -7.84 -1.69
CA VAL A 31 10.58 -6.57 -2.45
C VAL A 31 11.98 -6.20 -2.93
N MET A 32 13.02 -6.49 -2.15
CA MET A 32 14.41 -6.13 -2.43
C MET A 32 15.22 -7.27 -3.05
N GLY A 33 14.83 -8.52 -2.84
CA GLY A 33 15.54 -9.69 -3.36
C GLY A 33 15.81 -9.66 -4.86
N PRO A 34 14.88 -9.21 -5.74
CA PRO A 34 15.14 -9.11 -7.17
C PRO A 34 16.23 -8.08 -7.52
N ILE A 35 16.39 -7.04 -6.69
CA ILE A 35 17.40 -5.98 -6.88
C ILE A 35 18.77 -6.47 -6.42
N MET A 36 18.79 -7.28 -5.36
CA MET A 36 20.01 -7.76 -4.72
C MET A 36 20.55 -9.05 -5.36
N GLY A 37 19.90 -9.57 -6.39
CA GLY A 37 20.26 -10.84 -7.03
C GLY A 37 20.08 -12.07 -6.12
N SER A 38 19.26 -11.95 -5.07
CA SER A 38 19.03 -12.98 -4.03
C SER A 38 17.68 -13.73 -4.15
N ASP A 39 17.05 -13.53 -5.31
CA ASP A 39 15.85 -14.09 -5.95
C ASP A 39 14.56 -14.48 -5.16
N PRO A 40 13.45 -13.73 -5.33
CA PRO A 40 12.12 -14.11 -4.83
C PRO A 40 10.91 -13.94 -5.80
N TRP A 41 10.86 -14.23 -7.10
CA TRP A 41 11.57 -15.17 -7.98
C TRP A 41 11.56 -14.62 -9.43
N THR A 42 12.69 -14.62 -10.14
CA THR A 42 13.24 -13.47 -10.93
C THR A 42 12.31 -12.75 -11.93
N GLY A 43 12.35 -11.40 -11.90
CA GLY A 43 12.03 -10.55 -13.06
C GLY A 43 10.92 -9.49 -12.92
N PHE A 44 10.45 -9.16 -11.72
CA PHE A 44 9.22 -8.36 -11.55
C PHE A 44 9.35 -6.82 -11.58
N ARG A 45 10.56 -6.24 -11.66
CA ARG A 45 10.73 -4.77 -11.89
C ARG A 45 10.67 -4.37 -13.37
N LEU A 46 10.87 -5.32 -14.27
CA LEU A 46 10.61 -5.13 -15.71
C LEU A 46 9.14 -5.30 -16.05
N TYR A 47 8.29 -5.58 -15.06
CA TYR A 47 6.85 -5.62 -15.20
C TYR A 47 6.35 -4.24 -15.66
N PHE A 48 5.95 -4.18 -16.92
CA PHE A 48 5.61 -2.96 -17.65
C PHE A 48 6.73 -1.91 -17.66
N ALA A 49 7.95 -2.31 -18.04
CA ALA A 49 9.12 -1.43 -18.07
C ALA A 49 8.88 -0.07 -18.77
N ASN A 50 8.09 -0.04 -19.85
CA ASN A 50 7.77 1.21 -20.56
C ASN A 50 6.96 2.20 -19.68
N ASP A 51 6.00 1.69 -18.91
CA ASP A 51 5.23 2.51 -17.97
C ASP A 51 6.13 2.99 -16.83
N GLN A 52 6.95 2.09 -16.28
CA GLN A 52 7.89 2.44 -15.20
C GLN A 52 8.91 3.50 -15.64
N LEU A 53 9.39 3.44 -16.89
CA LEU A 53 10.27 4.47 -17.46
C LEU A 53 9.55 5.81 -17.62
N SER A 54 8.29 5.80 -18.07
CA SER A 54 7.45 6.99 -18.16
C SER A 54 7.28 7.65 -16.78
N TYR A 55 7.04 6.85 -15.75
CA TYR A 55 6.90 7.31 -14.36
C TYR A 55 8.21 7.83 -13.78
N ALA A 56 9.32 7.12 -14.01
CA ALA A 56 10.65 7.54 -13.57
C ALA A 56 11.04 8.89 -14.19
N ARG A 57 10.58 9.16 -15.42
CA ARG A 57 10.80 10.44 -16.09
C ARG A 57 10.09 11.60 -15.39
N ILE A 58 8.87 11.41 -14.90
CA ILE A 58 8.16 12.42 -14.08
C ILE A 58 9.01 12.78 -12.85
N ALA A 59 9.44 11.78 -12.09
CA ALA A 59 10.26 11.98 -10.89
C ALA A 59 11.61 12.63 -11.22
N THR A 60 12.26 12.23 -12.31
CA THR A 60 13.53 12.80 -12.77
C THR A 60 13.37 14.25 -13.20
N ASN A 61 12.27 14.61 -13.86
CA ASN A 61 12.02 15.99 -14.25
C ASN A 61 11.87 16.88 -13.01
N VAL A 62 11.10 16.43 -12.01
CA VAL A 62 10.94 17.13 -10.73
C VAL A 62 12.26 17.24 -9.98
N ALA A 63 13.06 16.17 -9.94
CA ALA A 63 14.37 16.17 -9.28
C ALA A 63 15.33 17.22 -9.87
N ASN A 64 15.17 17.54 -11.17
CA ASN A 64 15.95 18.54 -11.89
C ASN A 64 15.30 19.93 -11.91
N GLY A 65 14.25 20.17 -11.12
CA GLY A 65 13.55 21.46 -11.06
C GLY A 65 12.56 21.73 -12.20
N GLY A 66 12.26 20.72 -13.01
CA GLY A 66 11.29 20.80 -14.10
C GLY A 66 9.84 20.54 -13.65
N PRO A 67 8.84 20.87 -14.50
CA PRO A 67 7.43 20.69 -14.19
C PRO A 67 7.01 19.21 -14.17
N TRP A 68 6.26 18.80 -13.15
CA TRP A 68 5.80 17.41 -12.97
C TRP A 68 4.76 16.95 -14.00
N PHE A 69 4.10 17.89 -14.67
CA PHE A 69 3.06 17.64 -15.67
C PHE A 69 3.60 17.65 -17.10
N SER A 70 4.92 17.66 -17.31
CA SER A 70 5.49 17.54 -18.66
C SER A 70 5.26 16.13 -19.20
N GLU A 71 4.85 16.02 -20.47
CA GLU A 71 4.86 14.74 -21.18
C GLU A 71 6.29 14.16 -21.19
N PRO A 72 6.47 12.86 -20.86
CA PRO A 72 7.78 12.30 -20.54
C PRO A 72 8.74 12.06 -21.73
N PHE A 73 8.24 11.89 -22.96
CA PHE A 73 9.08 11.44 -24.07
C PHE A 73 9.51 12.56 -25.03
N THR A 74 8.57 13.41 -25.45
CA THR A 74 8.79 14.49 -26.41
C THR A 74 8.82 15.87 -25.74
N HIS A 75 8.32 16.00 -24.51
CA HIS A 75 8.17 17.28 -23.78
C HIS A 75 7.30 18.33 -24.48
N THR A 76 6.58 17.95 -25.54
CA THR A 76 5.75 18.86 -26.32
C THR A 76 4.31 18.96 -25.79
N GLY A 77 3.98 18.21 -24.74
CA GLY A 77 2.62 18.13 -24.20
C GLY A 77 2.55 18.10 -22.68
N THR A 78 1.32 17.95 -22.19
CA THR A 78 0.99 17.87 -20.75
C THR A 78 0.58 16.45 -20.39
N SER A 79 1.19 15.90 -19.35
CA SER A 79 0.77 14.67 -18.71
C SER A 79 -0.36 14.96 -17.71
N TYR A 80 -1.51 14.31 -17.91
CA TYR A 80 -2.65 14.32 -16.98
C TYR A 80 -2.64 13.11 -16.03
N TYR A 81 -1.52 12.35 -16.02
CA TYR A 81 -1.38 11.21 -15.13
C TYR A 81 -1.31 11.68 -13.66
N PRO A 82 -2.06 11.06 -12.72
CA PRO A 82 -1.95 11.36 -11.29
C PRO A 82 -0.52 11.16 -10.78
N SER A 83 0.17 12.25 -10.49
CA SER A 83 1.64 12.27 -10.42
C SER A 83 2.21 12.37 -9.01
N LEU A 84 1.37 12.51 -7.97
CA LEU A 84 1.81 12.95 -6.64
C LEU A 84 2.89 12.04 -6.04
N TRP A 85 2.80 10.72 -6.28
CA TRP A 85 3.83 9.79 -5.84
C TRP A 85 5.19 10.03 -6.51
N TYR A 86 5.20 10.20 -7.83
CA TYR A 86 6.42 10.45 -8.60
C TYR A 86 6.98 11.85 -8.35
N PHE A 87 6.10 12.84 -8.14
CA PHE A 87 6.48 14.17 -7.65
C PHE A 87 7.20 14.07 -6.29
N THR A 88 6.64 13.29 -5.35
CA THR A 88 7.27 13.07 -4.03
C THR A 88 8.63 12.39 -4.15
N ILE A 89 8.76 11.38 -5.02
CA ILE A 89 10.05 10.73 -5.30
C ILE A 89 11.06 11.73 -5.87
N GLY A 90 10.64 12.59 -6.79
CA GLY A 90 11.49 13.63 -7.38
C GLY A 90 11.98 14.64 -6.35
N LEU A 91 11.08 15.15 -5.48
CA LEU A 91 11.47 16.04 -4.38
C LEU A 91 12.43 15.37 -3.40
N PHE A 92 12.19 14.10 -3.06
CA PHE A 92 13.10 13.35 -2.20
C PHE A 92 14.49 13.19 -2.83
N SER A 93 14.53 12.87 -4.13
CA SER A 93 15.79 12.77 -4.89
C SER A 93 16.54 14.10 -4.92
N ALA A 94 15.85 15.22 -5.20
CA ALA A 94 16.43 16.55 -5.16
C ALA A 94 16.97 16.92 -3.75
N ALA A 95 16.22 16.60 -2.70
CA ALA A 95 16.58 16.96 -1.32
C ALA A 95 17.75 16.13 -0.76
N THR A 96 17.90 14.87 -1.21
CA THR A 96 18.89 13.93 -0.66
C THR A 96 20.10 13.73 -1.55
N GLY A 97 20.03 14.10 -2.83
CA GLY A 97 21.03 13.77 -3.84
C GLY A 97 21.03 12.30 -4.27
N LEU A 98 20.12 11.47 -3.75
CA LEU A 98 19.99 10.07 -4.17
C LEU A 98 19.36 9.98 -5.56
N SER A 99 19.76 8.97 -6.33
CA SER A 99 19.14 8.71 -7.65
C SER A 99 17.64 8.43 -7.52
N VAL A 100 16.84 8.80 -8.53
CA VAL A 100 15.39 8.52 -8.56
C VAL A 100 15.06 7.04 -8.30
N PRO A 101 15.73 6.05 -8.94
CA PRO A 101 15.50 4.63 -8.63
C PRO A 101 15.77 4.27 -7.17
N THR A 102 16.80 4.88 -6.54
CA THR A 102 17.10 4.69 -5.13
C THR A 102 16.01 5.30 -4.25
N GLY A 103 15.63 6.55 -4.51
CA GLY A 103 14.57 7.25 -3.76
C GLY A 103 13.22 6.54 -3.85
N TRP A 104 12.84 6.10 -5.05
CA TRP A 104 11.67 5.26 -5.28
C TRP A 104 11.68 4.00 -4.41
N THR A 105 12.81 3.30 -4.39
CA THR A 105 12.96 2.07 -3.61
C THR A 105 12.85 2.34 -2.11
N VAL A 106 13.57 3.35 -1.61
CA VAL A 106 13.57 3.72 -0.19
C VAL A 106 12.17 4.12 0.28
N LEU A 107 11.50 5.02 -0.45
CA LEU A 107 10.17 5.50 -0.10
C LEU A 107 9.13 4.37 -0.19
N GLY A 108 9.17 3.57 -1.26
CA GLY A 108 8.25 2.45 -1.46
C GLY A 108 8.38 1.38 -0.37
N VAL A 109 9.61 0.93 -0.07
CA VAL A 109 9.88 -0.04 1.01
C VAL A 109 9.48 0.55 2.36
N GLY A 110 9.80 1.82 2.61
CA GLY A 110 9.41 2.52 3.83
C GLY A 110 7.90 2.51 4.05
N LEU A 111 7.14 2.88 3.02
CA LEU A 111 5.67 2.94 3.07
C LEU A 111 5.05 1.55 3.28
N VAL A 112 5.51 0.52 2.56
CA VAL A 112 5.05 -0.86 2.76
C VAL A 112 5.38 -1.34 4.18
N SER A 113 6.56 -1.03 4.69
CA SER A 113 7.00 -1.42 6.04
C SER A 113 6.11 -0.79 7.12
N VAL A 114 5.80 0.50 6.99
CA VAL A 114 4.89 1.21 7.90
C VAL A 114 3.50 0.58 7.86
N THR A 115 2.99 0.28 6.67
CA THR A 115 1.69 -0.39 6.50
C THR A 115 1.65 -1.70 7.26
N ILE A 116 2.64 -2.58 7.04
CA ILE A 116 2.72 -3.89 7.68
C ILE A 116 2.83 -3.76 9.20
N ALA A 117 3.69 -2.87 9.68
CA ALA A 117 3.88 -2.67 11.11
C ALA A 117 2.56 -2.24 11.78
N LEU A 118 1.83 -1.29 11.19
CA LEU A 118 0.57 -0.81 11.75
C LEU A 118 -0.52 -1.88 11.73
N PHE A 119 -0.63 -2.66 10.66
CA PHE A 119 -1.56 -3.79 10.61
C PHE A 119 -1.19 -4.88 11.62
N ALA A 120 0.09 -5.23 11.72
CA ALA A 120 0.57 -6.26 12.64
C ALA A 120 0.37 -5.87 14.10
N ILE A 121 0.69 -4.62 14.46
CA ILE A 121 0.44 -4.07 15.80
C ILE A 121 -1.06 -4.07 16.10
N THR A 122 -1.89 -3.61 15.16
CA THR A 122 -3.34 -3.58 15.35
C THR A 122 -3.92 -4.98 15.52
N ALA A 123 -3.54 -5.92 14.65
CA ALA A 123 -3.99 -7.31 14.72
C ALA A 123 -3.60 -7.97 16.05
N TRP A 124 -2.37 -7.74 16.52
CA TRP A 124 -1.93 -8.20 17.83
C TRP A 124 -2.73 -7.58 18.97
N LYS A 125 -2.91 -6.25 18.98
CA LYS A 125 -3.63 -5.54 20.05
C LYS A 125 -5.11 -5.91 20.12
N LEU A 126 -5.75 -6.16 18.98
CA LEU A 126 -7.16 -6.56 18.93
C LEU A 126 -7.37 -8.03 19.29
N SER A 127 -6.48 -8.93 18.84
CA SER A 127 -6.65 -10.38 19.06
C SER A 127 -6.02 -10.89 20.36
N GLY A 128 -5.05 -10.17 20.91
CA GLY A 128 -4.19 -10.64 22.00
C GLY A 128 -3.24 -11.77 21.58
N ARG A 129 -3.16 -12.13 20.28
CA ARG A 129 -2.41 -13.27 19.77
C ARG A 129 -1.17 -12.80 19.03
N TRP A 130 0.00 -13.31 19.42
CA TRP A 130 1.28 -12.90 18.81
C TRP A 130 1.36 -13.29 17.32
N TRP A 131 0.81 -14.45 16.93
CA TRP A 131 0.87 -14.92 15.54
C TRP A 131 0.07 -14.05 14.58
N ALA A 132 -0.88 -13.24 15.08
CA ALA A 132 -1.65 -12.30 14.27
C ALA A 132 -0.78 -11.20 13.65
N THR A 133 0.46 -11.02 14.13
CA THR A 133 1.44 -10.11 13.54
C THR A 133 2.00 -10.59 12.19
N ILE A 134 1.81 -11.86 11.85
CA ILE A 134 2.31 -12.49 10.61
C ILE A 134 1.30 -12.35 9.45
N THR A 135 0.01 -12.24 9.77
CA THR A 135 -1.05 -12.22 8.75
C THR A 135 -0.95 -11.09 7.72
N PRO A 136 -0.48 -9.86 8.06
CA PRO A 136 -0.35 -8.80 7.07
C PRO A 136 0.72 -9.12 6.01
N ALA A 137 1.82 -9.76 6.42
CA ALA A 137 2.85 -10.20 5.48
C ALA A 137 2.29 -11.29 4.56
N LEU A 138 1.57 -12.28 5.10
CA LEU A 138 0.94 -13.33 4.30
C LEU A 138 -0.04 -12.77 3.26
N ALA A 139 -0.85 -11.78 3.64
CA ALA A 139 -1.78 -11.13 2.72
C ALA A 139 -1.06 -10.47 1.54
N ILE A 140 0.09 -9.85 1.78
CA ILE A 140 0.91 -9.21 0.72
C ILE A 140 1.60 -10.28 -0.14
N THR A 141 2.03 -11.41 0.44
CA THR A 141 2.64 -12.52 -0.32
C THR A 141 1.65 -13.29 -1.19
N ALA A 142 0.34 -13.16 -0.94
CA ALA A 142 -0.69 -13.79 -1.78
C ALA A 142 -0.54 -13.36 -3.25
N GLY A 143 -0.09 -12.12 -3.48
CA GLY A 143 0.15 -11.64 -4.82
C GLY A 143 1.37 -12.28 -5.50
N THR A 144 2.52 -12.33 -4.80
CA THR A 144 3.73 -13.06 -5.26
C THR A 144 3.44 -14.52 -5.54
N SER A 145 2.60 -15.12 -4.69
CA SER A 145 2.31 -16.55 -4.76
C SER A 145 1.50 -16.91 -6.01
N SER A 146 0.80 -15.95 -6.62
CA SER A 146 0.03 -16.16 -7.85
C SER A 146 0.93 -16.41 -9.08
N SER A 147 2.20 -15.98 -9.05
CA SER A 147 3.17 -16.24 -10.12
C SER A 147 4.03 -17.49 -9.87
N LEU A 148 4.01 -18.10 -8.69
CA LEU A 148 4.85 -19.27 -8.36
C LEU A 148 4.56 -20.50 -9.23
N LEU A 149 3.35 -20.61 -9.77
CA LEU A 149 2.94 -21.71 -10.64
C LEU A 149 3.13 -21.39 -12.13
N GLN A 150 3.64 -20.21 -12.47
CA GLN A 150 3.72 -19.71 -13.83
C GLN A 150 5.20 -19.49 -14.16
N GLY A 151 5.71 -20.26 -15.12
CA GLY A 151 7.13 -20.24 -15.49
C GLY A 151 7.64 -18.86 -16.00
N PRO A 152 8.94 -18.74 -16.28
CA PRO A 152 9.62 -17.46 -16.57
C PRO A 152 9.12 -16.71 -17.82
N ASN A 153 8.31 -17.35 -18.67
CA ASN A 153 7.96 -16.82 -19.98
C ASN A 153 6.69 -15.95 -20.00
N PHE A 154 6.02 -15.72 -18.86
CA PHE A 154 4.74 -14.99 -18.77
C PHE A 154 3.61 -15.53 -19.69
N GLU A 155 3.83 -16.63 -20.41
CA GLU A 155 2.79 -17.38 -21.12
C GLU A 155 1.88 -18.08 -20.11
N GLY A 156 0.58 -17.84 -20.18
CA GLY A 156 -0.38 -18.35 -19.20
C GLY A 156 -0.61 -17.44 -17.99
N PHE A 157 -0.16 -16.19 -18.04
CA PHE A 157 -0.62 -15.17 -17.09
C PHE A 157 -2.15 -15.08 -17.18
N TRP A 158 -2.83 -15.13 -16.04
CA TRP A 158 -4.31 -15.04 -15.96
C TRP A 158 -4.85 -13.66 -16.37
N GLN A 159 -3.96 -12.73 -16.72
CA GLN A 159 -4.28 -11.39 -17.21
C GLN A 159 -4.25 -11.38 -18.74
N THR A 160 -5.34 -10.89 -19.35
CA THR A 160 -5.37 -10.62 -20.78
C THR A 160 -4.47 -9.41 -21.08
N ARG A 161 -3.43 -9.62 -21.88
CA ARG A 161 -2.66 -8.50 -22.45
C ARG A 161 -3.52 -7.83 -23.52
N LEU A 162 -3.83 -6.55 -23.33
CA LEU A 162 -4.37 -5.73 -24.39
C LEU A 162 -3.17 -5.20 -25.17
N ASP A 163 -3.01 -5.63 -26.42
CA ASP A 163 -1.78 -5.48 -27.21
C ASP A 163 -1.30 -4.04 -27.41
N HIS A 164 -2.17 -3.03 -27.18
CA HIS A 164 -1.86 -1.63 -27.51
C HIS A 164 -2.32 -0.56 -26.51
N HIS A 165 -3.14 -0.88 -25.50
CA HIS A 165 -3.64 0.11 -24.53
C HIS A 165 -3.86 -0.51 -23.15
N ALA A 166 -3.46 0.22 -22.10
CA ALA A 166 -3.78 0.02 -20.69
C ALA A 166 -4.08 -1.44 -20.28
N VAL A 167 -3.06 -2.17 -19.84
CA VAL A 167 -3.27 -3.51 -19.30
C VAL A 167 -4.03 -3.41 -17.98
N LEU A 168 -5.05 -4.26 -17.82
CA LEU A 168 -5.70 -4.48 -16.54
C LEU A 168 -4.68 -5.15 -15.60
N TRP A 169 -4.10 -4.36 -14.72
CA TRP A 169 -3.19 -4.81 -13.68
C TRP A 169 -3.90 -5.87 -12.85
N GLY A 170 -3.46 -7.11 -12.92
CA GLY A 170 -4.05 -8.10 -12.03
C GLY A 170 -3.77 -7.72 -10.57
N PRO A 171 -4.75 -7.83 -9.64
CA PRO A 171 -4.72 -7.47 -8.21
C PRO A 171 -3.48 -7.76 -7.36
N PHE A 172 -2.50 -8.47 -7.89
CA PHE A 172 -1.46 -9.18 -7.16
C PHE A 172 -0.03 -8.85 -7.62
N ALA A 173 0.14 -8.24 -8.80
CA ALA A 173 1.44 -7.90 -9.38
C ALA A 173 1.98 -6.52 -8.94
N THR A 174 1.19 -5.77 -8.17
CA THR A 174 1.36 -4.33 -8.01
C THR A 174 2.46 -4.01 -6.99
N LEU A 175 2.49 -4.73 -5.87
CA LEU A 175 3.36 -4.53 -4.69
C LEU A 175 4.88 -4.49 -4.97
N PHE A 176 5.36 -5.07 -6.07
CA PHE A 176 6.80 -5.22 -6.35
C PHE A 176 7.41 -4.06 -7.13
N THR A 177 6.62 -3.42 -7.97
CA THR A 177 7.10 -2.27 -8.74
C THR A 177 7.30 -1.05 -7.86
N LEU A 178 6.71 -1.07 -6.65
CA LEU A 178 6.70 0.06 -5.70
C LEU A 178 6.20 1.36 -6.34
N ASN A 179 5.44 1.24 -7.43
CA ASN A 179 4.92 2.35 -8.21
C ASN A 179 3.77 3.06 -7.47
N ALA A 180 3.14 4.02 -8.14
CA ALA A 180 2.03 4.79 -7.56
C ALA A 180 0.88 3.90 -7.06
N GLU A 181 0.64 2.75 -7.68
CA GLU A 181 -0.40 1.82 -7.24
C GLU A 181 -0.08 1.21 -5.86
N VAL A 182 1.17 0.81 -5.61
CA VAL A 182 1.59 0.32 -4.28
C VAL A 182 1.43 1.39 -3.21
N ALA A 183 1.84 2.60 -3.55
CA ALA A 183 1.73 3.73 -2.64
C ALA A 183 0.27 4.02 -2.31
N ALA A 184 -0.58 4.14 -3.34
CA ALA A 184 -2.00 4.34 -3.17
C ALA A 184 -2.66 3.20 -2.38
N LEU A 185 -2.34 1.93 -2.67
CA LEU A 185 -2.94 0.78 -1.99
C LEU A 185 -2.56 0.75 -0.51
N SER A 186 -1.30 1.10 -0.20
CA SER A 186 -0.83 1.24 1.18
C SER A 186 -1.61 2.31 1.93
N LEU A 187 -1.80 3.49 1.33
CA LEU A 187 -2.55 4.60 1.94
C LEU A 187 -4.03 4.26 2.09
N ALA A 188 -4.66 3.68 1.06
CA ALA A 188 -6.05 3.24 1.12
C ALA A 188 -6.27 2.17 2.19
N ALA A 189 -5.37 1.18 2.30
CA ALA A 189 -5.44 0.15 3.33
C ALA A 189 -5.30 0.74 4.74
N LEU A 190 -4.36 1.67 4.95
CA LEU A 190 -4.22 2.40 6.21
C LEU A 190 -5.44 3.26 6.53
N GLY A 191 -6.06 3.89 5.52
CA GLY A 191 -7.29 4.63 5.67
C GLY A 191 -8.46 3.75 6.12
N LEU A 192 -8.62 2.57 5.48
CA LEU A 192 -9.60 1.57 5.89
C LEU A 192 -9.34 1.02 7.30
N LEU A 193 -8.08 0.83 7.68
CA LEU A 193 -7.71 0.45 9.05
C LEU A 193 -8.09 1.53 10.06
N ALA A 194 -7.83 2.80 9.76
CA ALA A 194 -8.23 3.93 10.60
C ALA A 194 -9.77 4.00 10.75
N PHE A 195 -10.51 3.78 9.67
CA PHE A 195 -11.97 3.71 9.69
C PHE A 195 -12.49 2.54 10.55
N LEU A 196 -11.89 1.36 10.43
CA LEU A 196 -12.21 0.19 11.26
C LEU A 196 -12.01 0.51 12.75
N LEU A 197 -10.86 1.09 13.11
CA LEU A 197 -10.55 1.46 14.48
C LEU A 197 -11.54 2.52 15.02
N ALA A 198 -11.93 3.49 14.19
CA ALA A 198 -12.95 4.48 14.54
C ALA A 198 -14.35 3.86 14.73
N SER A 199 -14.62 2.74 14.07
CA SER A 199 -15.91 2.03 14.07
C SER A 199 -16.05 0.98 15.19
N LEU A 200 -15.01 0.77 16.01
CA LEU A 200 -15.10 -0.09 17.19
C LEU A 200 -16.15 0.45 18.19
N PRO A 201 -16.73 -0.38 19.07
CA PRO A 201 -17.80 0.05 19.98
C PRO A 201 -17.40 1.20 20.93
N LYS A 202 -16.16 1.17 21.43
CA LYS A 202 -15.59 2.17 22.36
C LYS A 202 -14.26 2.71 21.84
N PRO A 203 -14.26 3.48 20.74
CA PRO A 203 -13.03 4.03 20.19
C PRO A 203 -12.62 5.24 21.03
N MET A 204 -11.34 5.32 21.43
CA MET A 204 -10.87 6.41 22.28
C MET A 204 -10.90 7.79 21.59
N ARG A 205 -10.60 7.84 20.28
CA ARG A 205 -10.50 9.09 19.49
C ARG A 205 -11.04 8.90 18.07
N PRO A 206 -12.36 8.79 17.88
CA PRO A 206 -12.93 8.46 16.59
C PRO A 206 -12.73 9.56 15.53
N LEU A 207 -12.91 10.83 15.88
CA LEU A 207 -12.86 11.91 14.89
C LEU A 207 -11.49 12.04 14.17
N PRO A 208 -10.33 12.07 14.87
CA PRO A 208 -9.03 12.06 14.19
C PRO A 208 -8.83 10.85 13.27
N LEU A 209 -9.31 9.66 13.67
CA LEU A 209 -9.22 8.45 12.85
C LEU A 209 -10.10 8.54 11.60
N LEU A 210 -11.31 9.11 11.70
CA LEU A 210 -12.18 9.33 10.55
C LEU A 210 -11.59 10.36 9.57
N LEU A 211 -11.01 11.45 10.08
CA LEU A 211 -10.32 12.44 9.25
C LEU A 211 -9.08 11.84 8.59
N THR A 212 -8.31 11.04 9.32
CA THR A 212 -7.15 10.31 8.79
C THR A 212 -7.59 9.33 7.70
N ALA A 213 -8.68 8.59 7.91
CA ALA A 213 -9.23 7.68 6.92
C ALA A 213 -9.62 8.40 5.63
N GLY A 214 -10.33 9.52 5.76
CA GLY A 214 -10.75 10.35 4.62
C GLY A 214 -9.56 10.89 3.86
N LEU A 215 -8.60 11.49 4.55
CA LEU A 215 -7.39 12.07 3.95
C LEU A 215 -6.55 11.00 3.22
N LEU A 216 -6.29 9.86 3.87
CA LEU A 216 -5.47 8.80 3.30
C LEU A 216 -6.11 8.16 2.07
N ILE A 217 -7.44 8.05 2.02
CA ILE A 217 -8.15 7.58 0.83
C ILE A 217 -8.19 8.68 -0.23
N GLY A 218 -8.57 9.92 0.13
CA GLY A 218 -8.71 11.02 -0.82
C GLY A 218 -7.43 11.37 -1.56
N ILE A 219 -6.30 11.47 -0.85
CA ILE A 219 -5.00 11.77 -1.48
C ILE A 219 -4.61 10.76 -2.57
N THR A 220 -5.15 9.53 -2.52
CA THR A 220 -4.90 8.54 -3.57
C THR A 220 -5.49 8.92 -4.92
N ALA A 221 -6.47 9.83 -5.00
CA ALA A 221 -6.98 10.34 -6.28
C ALA A 221 -5.88 11.02 -7.10
N ASN A 222 -4.92 11.66 -6.42
CA ASN A 222 -3.76 12.31 -7.02
C ASN A 222 -2.55 11.37 -7.21
N ILE A 223 -2.66 10.11 -6.78
CA ILE A 223 -1.60 9.10 -6.88
C ILE A 223 -1.98 8.01 -7.89
N GLN A 224 -3.15 7.40 -7.74
CA GLN A 224 -3.62 6.32 -8.60
C GLN A 224 -5.16 6.22 -8.53
N THR A 225 -5.82 6.53 -9.66
CA THR A 225 -7.28 6.68 -9.74
C THR A 225 -8.05 5.40 -9.43
N TYR A 226 -7.60 4.24 -9.90
CA TYR A 226 -8.30 2.97 -9.65
C TYR A 226 -8.33 2.62 -8.17
N THR A 227 -7.26 2.88 -7.45
CA THR A 227 -7.10 2.62 -6.02
C THR A 227 -7.96 3.57 -5.21
N PHE A 228 -8.05 4.84 -5.62
CA PHE A 228 -9.00 5.78 -5.03
C PHE A 228 -10.44 5.27 -5.14
N LEU A 229 -10.85 4.88 -6.36
CA LEU A 229 -12.20 4.35 -6.60
C LEU A 229 -12.46 3.06 -5.81
N THR A 230 -11.50 2.14 -5.79
CA THR A 230 -11.57 0.91 -4.99
C THR A 230 -11.67 1.21 -3.50
N GLY A 231 -10.85 2.14 -2.98
CA GLY A 231 -10.86 2.55 -1.58
C GLY A 231 -12.17 3.19 -1.16
N LEU A 232 -12.71 4.11 -1.97
CA LEU A 232 -14.03 4.72 -1.77
C LEU A 232 -15.14 3.67 -1.78
N PHE A 233 -15.13 2.76 -2.75
CA PHE A 233 -16.14 1.71 -2.86
C PHE A 233 -16.10 0.78 -1.65
N LEU A 234 -14.92 0.27 -1.28
CA LEU A 234 -14.76 -0.58 -0.10
C LEU A 234 -15.19 0.14 1.19
N LEU A 235 -14.84 1.42 1.35
CA LEU A 235 -15.26 2.23 2.49
C LEU A 235 -16.79 2.34 2.56
N ALA A 236 -17.45 2.69 1.45
CA ALA A 236 -18.90 2.86 1.39
C ALA A 236 -19.63 1.53 1.65
N THR A 237 -19.20 0.45 1.01
CA THR A 237 -19.77 -0.89 1.22
C THR A 237 -19.56 -1.36 2.65
N TRP A 238 -18.35 -1.22 3.20
CA TRP A 238 -18.06 -1.63 4.56
C TRP A 238 -18.84 -0.80 5.59
N GLY A 239 -18.89 0.53 5.42
CA GLY A 239 -19.70 1.41 6.25
C GLY A 239 -21.18 0.98 6.26
N THR A 240 -21.73 0.67 5.07
CA THR A 240 -23.10 0.17 4.92
C THR A 240 -23.31 -1.13 5.67
N VAL A 241 -22.42 -2.11 5.49
CA VAL A 241 -22.50 -3.41 6.18
C VAL A 241 -22.45 -3.22 7.70
N LEU A 242 -21.54 -2.37 8.22
CA LEU A 242 -21.44 -2.11 9.66
C LEU A 242 -22.69 -1.45 10.22
N VAL A 243 -23.30 -0.51 9.48
CA VAL A 243 -24.57 0.12 9.86
C VAL A 243 -25.67 -0.93 9.97
N LEU A 244 -25.77 -1.83 8.98
CA LEU A 244 -26.79 -2.88 8.96
C LEU A 244 -26.59 -3.89 10.10
N LEU A 245 -25.35 -4.30 10.37
CA LEU A 245 -25.02 -5.26 11.44
C LEU A 245 -25.18 -4.68 12.85
N ARG A 246 -25.16 -3.36 13.04
CA ARG A 246 -25.32 -2.70 14.34
C ARG A 246 -26.63 -1.93 14.46
N GLU A 247 -27.73 -2.58 14.10
CA GLU A 247 -29.11 -2.07 14.28
C GLU A 247 -29.33 -0.65 13.72
N ARG A 248 -28.76 -0.35 12.55
CA ARG A 248 -28.88 0.97 11.89
C ARG A 248 -28.31 2.12 12.75
N SER A 249 -27.15 1.90 13.35
CA SER A 249 -26.46 2.90 14.18
C SER A 249 -26.28 4.25 13.46
N LYS A 250 -26.98 5.29 13.92
CA LYS A 250 -26.84 6.68 13.42
C LYS A 250 -25.39 7.17 13.45
N ARG A 251 -24.62 6.74 14.46
CA ARG A 251 -23.20 7.08 14.60
C ARG A 251 -22.38 6.56 13.43
N LEU A 252 -22.61 5.31 12.99
CA LEU A 252 -21.89 4.72 11.88
C LEU A 252 -22.28 5.37 10.55
N VAL A 253 -23.55 5.76 10.39
CA VAL A 253 -24.00 6.55 9.22
C VAL A 253 -23.22 7.86 9.16
N VAL A 254 -23.24 8.66 10.23
CA VAL A 254 -22.51 9.94 10.31
C VAL A 254 -21.01 9.75 10.07
N SER A 255 -20.41 8.72 10.69
CA SER A 255 -18.98 8.43 10.54
C SER A 255 -18.63 8.10 9.09
N THR A 256 -19.43 7.26 8.43
CA THR A 256 -19.24 6.90 7.02
C THR A 256 -19.38 8.13 6.13
N SER A 257 -20.41 8.95 6.34
CA SER A 257 -20.62 10.19 5.58
C SER A 257 -19.48 11.20 5.75
N ILE A 258 -18.96 11.39 6.97
CA ILE A 258 -17.81 12.26 7.23
C ILE A 258 -16.58 11.79 6.46
N VAL A 259 -16.28 10.48 6.49
CA VAL A 259 -15.09 9.94 5.82
C VAL A 259 -15.23 10.05 4.30
N LEU A 260 -16.41 9.77 3.75
CA LEU A 260 -16.67 9.93 2.32
C LEU A 260 -16.52 11.40 1.89
N ALA A 261 -17.08 12.33 2.65
CA ALA A 261 -16.93 13.76 2.37
C ALA A 261 -15.45 14.18 2.45
N ALA A 262 -14.73 13.76 3.49
CA ALA A 262 -13.30 14.05 3.63
C ALA A 262 -12.46 13.45 2.51
N ALA A 263 -12.76 12.22 2.05
CA ALA A 263 -12.07 11.59 0.93
C ALA A 263 -12.34 12.32 -0.39
N LEU A 264 -13.58 12.74 -0.65
CA LEU A 264 -13.92 13.51 -1.85
C LEU A 264 -13.32 14.92 -1.86
N LEU A 265 -13.17 15.56 -0.70
CA LEU A 265 -12.60 16.90 -0.58
C LEU A 265 -11.06 16.94 -0.62
N SER A 266 -10.41 15.80 -0.34
CA SER A 266 -8.94 15.70 -0.32
C SER A 266 -8.35 15.01 -1.55
N GLY A 267 -9.20 14.43 -2.40
CA GLY A 267 -8.84 13.98 -3.75
C GLY A 267 -8.99 15.11 -4.75
#